data_AF-A0A357N5B7-F1
#
_entry.id   AF-A0A357N5B7-F1
#
_cell.length_a   1.000
_cell.length_b   1.000
_cell.length_c   1.000
_cell.angle_alpha   90.00
_cell.angle_beta   90.00
_cell.angle_gamma   90.00
#
_symmetry.space_group_name_H-M   'P 1'
#
loop_
_entity.id
_entity.type
_entity.pdbx_description
1 polymer ?
#
loop_
_entity_poly.entity_id
_entity_poly.type
_entity_poly.pdbx_seq_one_letter_code
_entity_poly.pdbx_strand_id
1 'polypeptide(L)'
;LGAALRFADGERPVLASEIGHAALGAGNALELQVLGKLLQRWPHVDNERVLSGSGLMNLYPCLCELRGATPQWTSTEALIGAARSGEDPLAVETLQVFCAWLGSLAGDAAIAVGARSVYLAGGISAHVQDFLADGRFRERFLNKGVLTDVLRQVPVWRVEHGQLGVLGAAVWHAARTPA
;
A
#
# COMPACT_ATOMS: atom_id res chain seq x y z
N LEU A 1 -4.08 -7.64 -0.09
CA LEU A 1 -3.63 -6.48 -0.87
C LEU A 1 -3.58 -6.98 -2.30
N GLY A 2 -4.60 -6.66 -3.09
CA GLY A 2 -4.66 -7.11 -4.48
C GLY A 2 -3.91 -6.17 -5.41
N ALA A 3 -3.38 -6.70 -6.52
CA ALA A 3 -2.89 -5.90 -7.63
C ALA A 3 -3.20 -6.59 -8.96
N ALA A 4 -3.37 -5.80 -10.01
CA ALA A 4 -3.52 -6.29 -11.36
C ALA A 4 -2.84 -5.34 -12.35
N LEU A 5 -2.38 -5.88 -13.46
CA LEU A 5 -1.88 -5.10 -14.57
C LEU A 5 -3.00 -4.92 -15.60
N ARG A 6 -3.15 -3.69 -16.10
CA ARG A 6 -4.02 -3.41 -17.25
C ARG A 6 -3.17 -3.14 -18.47
N PHE A 7 -3.33 -3.93 -19.53
CA PHE A 7 -2.74 -3.67 -20.83
C PHE A 7 -3.62 -2.71 -21.63
N ALA A 8 -3.00 -1.87 -22.45
CA ALA A 8 -3.75 -0.97 -23.33
C ALA A 8 -4.54 -1.75 -24.40
N ASP A 9 -3.92 -2.83 -24.90
CA ASP A 9 -4.37 -3.58 -26.06
C ASP A 9 -4.33 -5.10 -25.78
N GLY A 10 -5.12 -5.88 -26.53
CA GLY A 10 -5.10 -7.35 -26.51
C GLY A 10 -6.36 -8.01 -25.95
N GLU A 11 -6.51 -9.32 -26.21
CA GLU A 11 -7.68 -10.11 -25.84
C GLU A 11 -7.85 -10.32 -24.32
N ARG A 12 -6.76 -10.15 -23.56
CA ARG A 12 -6.74 -10.21 -22.08
C ARG A 12 -6.27 -8.87 -21.53
N PRO A 13 -7.16 -7.87 -21.41
CA PRO A 13 -6.76 -6.52 -21.02
C PRO A 13 -6.30 -6.41 -19.57
N VAL A 14 -6.49 -7.46 -18.76
CA VAL A 14 -6.12 -7.50 -17.35
C VAL A 14 -5.38 -8.80 -17.03
N LEU A 15 -4.25 -8.67 -16.33
CA LEU A 15 -3.54 -9.78 -15.69
C LEU A 15 -3.63 -9.60 -14.18
N ALA A 16 -4.33 -10.52 -13.52
CA ALA A 16 -4.38 -10.57 -12.06
C ALA A 16 -3.01 -10.98 -11.49
N SER A 17 -2.68 -10.49 -10.30
CA SER A 17 -1.42 -10.80 -9.62
C SER A 17 -1.60 -10.85 -8.10
N GLU A 18 -0.70 -11.58 -7.44
CA GLU A 18 -0.67 -11.75 -5.99
C GLU A 18 0.53 -11.01 -5.35
N ILE A 19 0.91 -9.85 -5.91
CA ILE A 19 2.10 -9.11 -5.43
C ILE A 19 2.00 -8.69 -3.95
N GLY A 20 0.78 -8.58 -3.41
CA GLY A 20 0.55 -8.35 -1.99
C GLY A 20 1.07 -9.47 -1.09
N HIS A 21 1.24 -10.68 -1.63
CA HIS A 21 1.81 -11.84 -0.93
C HIS A 21 3.32 -12.01 -1.15
N ALA A 22 3.94 -11.16 -1.98
CA ALA A 22 5.39 -11.09 -2.07
C ALA A 22 5.99 -10.61 -0.74
N ALA A 23 7.23 -11.01 -0.46
CA ALA A 23 7.91 -10.68 0.78
C ALA A 23 8.02 -9.16 0.99
N LEU A 24 7.77 -8.72 2.22
CA LEU A 24 7.93 -7.32 2.63
C LEU A 24 9.42 -6.95 2.66
N GLY A 25 9.81 -5.97 1.83
CA GLY A 25 11.18 -5.46 1.81
C GLY A 25 11.36 -4.26 2.74
N ALA A 26 12.38 -4.27 3.59
CA ALA A 26 12.77 -3.09 4.36
C ALA A 26 13.69 -2.18 3.52
N GLY A 27 13.43 -0.87 3.51
CA GLY A 27 14.25 0.14 2.83
C GLY A 27 14.79 1.22 3.76
N ASN A 28 14.72 1.04 5.08
CA ASN A 28 15.45 1.82 6.08
C ASN A 28 15.63 1.02 7.40
N ALA A 29 16.38 1.58 8.35
CA ALA A 29 16.70 0.91 9.61
C ALA A 29 15.49 0.71 10.54
N LEU A 30 14.48 1.58 10.49
CA LEU A 30 13.24 1.41 11.27
C LEU A 30 12.42 0.25 10.71
N GLU A 31 12.21 0.23 9.39
CA GLU A 31 11.51 -0.83 8.67
C GLU A 31 12.19 -2.19 8.89
N LEU A 32 13.53 -2.23 8.95
CA LEU A 32 14.28 -3.45 9.25
C LEU A 32 14.00 -3.98 10.67
N GLN A 33 13.92 -3.08 11.67
CA GLN A 33 13.56 -3.46 13.04
C GLN A 33 12.12 -3.97 13.13
N VAL A 34 11.18 -3.29 12.46
CA VAL A 34 9.79 -3.73 12.38
C VAL A 34 9.69 -5.11 11.72
N LEU A 35 10.36 -5.32 10.58
CA LEU A 35 10.38 -6.60 9.89
C LEU A 35 10.96 -7.70 10.77
N GLY A 36 12.03 -7.42 11.52
CA GLY A 36 12.60 -8.35 12.50
C GLY A 36 11.59 -8.77 13.57
N LYS A 37 10.76 -7.85 14.09
CA LYS A 37 9.68 -8.17 15.02
C LYS A 37 8.59 -9.02 14.38
N LEU A 38 8.16 -8.68 13.16
CA LEU A 38 7.14 -9.45 12.43
C LEU A 38 7.61 -10.88 12.13
N LEU A 39 8.91 -11.07 11.82
CA LEU A 39 9.51 -12.39 11.57
C LEU A 39 9.55 -13.30 12.80
N GLN A 40 9.50 -12.76 14.02
CA GLN A 40 9.35 -13.56 15.23
C GLN A 40 7.94 -14.17 15.36
N ARG A 41 6.94 -13.56 14.69
CA ARG A 41 5.54 -14.00 14.72
C ARG A 41 5.19 -14.88 13.53
N TRP A 42 5.80 -14.65 12.37
CA TRP A 42 5.53 -15.39 11.14
C TRP A 42 6.82 -15.71 10.37
N PRO A 43 6.96 -16.94 9.85
CA PRO A 43 8.12 -17.32 9.04
C PRO A 43 8.15 -16.60 7.68
N HIS A 44 6.99 -16.17 7.17
CA HIS A 44 6.84 -15.36 5.96
C HIS A 44 6.06 -14.10 6.26
N VAL A 45 6.69 -12.95 6.05
CA VAL A 45 6.06 -11.63 6.20
C VAL A 45 5.87 -11.03 4.81
N ASP A 46 4.63 -11.02 4.33
CA ASP A 46 4.28 -10.43 3.05
C ASP A 46 3.89 -8.95 3.18
N ASN A 47 3.73 -8.29 2.03
CA ASN A 47 3.28 -6.91 1.99
C ASN A 47 1.92 -6.72 2.68
N GLU A 48 0.97 -7.63 2.48
CA GLU A 48 -0.39 -7.53 3.04
C GLU A 48 -0.44 -7.50 4.57
N ARG A 49 0.49 -8.19 5.25
CA ARG A 49 0.61 -8.13 6.72
C ARG A 49 0.87 -6.75 7.28
N VAL A 50 1.29 -5.78 6.45
CA VAL A 50 1.49 -4.38 6.84
C VAL A 50 0.59 -3.45 6.03
N LEU A 51 0.51 -3.67 4.72
CA LEU A 51 -0.16 -2.80 3.74
C LEU A 51 -1.63 -3.16 3.54
N SER A 52 -2.35 -3.32 4.64
CA SER A 52 -3.81 -3.53 4.67
C SER A 52 -4.40 -2.89 5.93
N GLY A 53 -5.74 -2.84 6.02
CA GLY A 53 -6.40 -2.34 7.24
C GLY A 53 -6.02 -3.14 8.49
N SER A 54 -6.04 -4.47 8.39
CA SER A 54 -5.56 -5.35 9.47
C SER A 54 -4.04 -5.29 9.63
N GLY A 55 -3.30 -5.03 8.55
CA GLY A 55 -1.85 -4.87 8.59
C GLY A 55 -1.38 -3.67 9.42
N LEU A 56 -2.16 -2.59 9.46
CA LEU A 56 -1.92 -1.47 10.39
C LEU A 56 -1.93 -1.93 11.86
N MET A 57 -2.77 -2.90 12.21
CA MET A 57 -2.83 -3.49 13.56
C MET A 57 -1.68 -4.44 13.86
N ASN A 58 -0.87 -4.80 12.86
CA ASN A 58 0.42 -5.46 13.08
C ASN A 58 1.56 -4.43 13.20
N LEU A 59 1.50 -3.35 12.42
CA LEU A 59 2.53 -2.31 12.38
C LEU A 59 2.55 -1.46 13.67
N TYR A 60 1.40 -0.96 14.10
CA TYR A 60 1.30 -0.05 15.25
C TYR A 60 1.93 -0.65 16.52
N PRO A 61 1.60 -1.90 16.94
CA PRO A 61 2.23 -2.49 18.12
C PRO A 61 3.75 -2.64 18.01
N CYS A 62 4.27 -2.92 16.81
CA CYS A 62 5.72 -3.00 16.59
C CYS A 62 6.38 -1.64 16.84
N LEU A 63 5.78 -0.56 16.35
CA LEU A 63 6.28 0.80 16.56
C LEU A 63 6.16 1.22 18.03
N CYS A 64 5.04 0.94 18.70
CA CYS A 64 4.89 1.16 20.13
C CYS A 64 6.00 0.47 20.93
N GLU A 65 6.25 -0.81 20.66
CA GLU A 65 7.28 -1.57 21.37
C GLU A 65 8.68 -1.01 21.11
N LEU A 66 9.01 -0.65 19.85
CA LEU A 66 10.29 0.00 19.50
C LEU A 66 10.48 1.38 20.15
N ARG A 67 9.38 2.01 20.58
CA ARG A 67 9.37 3.33 21.23
C ARG A 67 9.16 3.23 22.75
N GLY A 68 9.07 2.01 23.31
CA GLY A 68 8.85 1.79 24.74
C GLY A 68 7.45 2.20 25.22
N ALA A 69 6.47 2.20 24.33
CA ALA A 69 5.08 2.58 24.61
C ALA A 69 4.14 1.37 24.59
N THR A 70 3.02 1.49 25.29
CA THR A 70 1.94 0.50 25.26
C THR A 70 0.92 0.88 24.18
N PRO A 71 0.55 -0.04 23.26
CA PRO A 71 -0.48 0.21 22.26
C PRO A 71 -1.83 0.55 22.91
N GLN A 72 -2.46 1.63 22.45
CA GLN A 72 -3.75 2.10 22.99
C GLN A 72 -4.94 1.76 22.09
N TRP A 73 -4.74 1.82 20.77
CA TRP A 73 -5.81 1.59 19.79
C TRP A 73 -5.93 0.11 19.43
N THR A 74 -7.15 -0.41 19.43
CA THR A 74 -7.47 -1.82 19.18
C THR A 74 -8.21 -2.07 17.86
N SER A 75 -8.61 -1.01 17.15
CA SER A 75 -9.19 -1.09 15.82
C SER A 75 -8.48 -0.16 14.83
N THR A 76 -8.53 -0.52 13.56
CA THR A 76 -7.96 0.25 12.46
C THR A 76 -8.60 1.63 12.36
N GLU A 77 -9.92 1.72 12.54
CA GLU A 77 -10.67 2.97 12.49
C GLU A 77 -10.25 3.93 13.61
N ALA A 78 -10.07 3.43 14.84
CA ALA A 78 -9.66 4.24 15.97
C ALA A 78 -8.21 4.73 15.80
N LEU A 79 -7.32 3.85 15.35
CA LEU A 79 -5.93 4.20 15.05
C LEU A 79 -5.83 5.30 13.97
N ILE A 80 -6.60 5.18 12.89
CA ILE A 80 -6.64 6.20 11.83
C ILE A 80 -7.24 7.50 12.36
N GLY A 81 -8.28 7.43 13.19
CA GLY A 81 -8.88 8.58 13.86
C GLY A 81 -7.87 9.36 14.70
N ALA A 82 -7.14 8.66 15.56
CA ALA A 82 -6.11 9.24 16.43
C ALA A 82 -4.93 9.84 15.65
N ALA A 83 -4.53 9.20 14.55
CA ALA A 83 -3.51 9.73 13.66
C ALA A 83 -3.99 11.04 13.00
N ARG A 84 -5.24 11.09 12.52
CA ARG A 84 -5.81 12.28 11.85
C ARG A 84 -6.00 13.46 12.81
N SER A 85 -6.42 13.20 14.05
CA SER A 85 -6.55 14.24 15.07
C SER A 85 -5.20 14.74 15.60
N GLY A 86 -4.12 13.97 15.37
CA GLY A 86 -2.81 14.23 15.96
C GLY A 86 -2.74 13.91 17.46
N GLU A 87 -3.73 13.17 17.99
CA GLU A 87 -3.82 12.80 19.40
C GLU A 87 -2.72 11.82 19.82
N ASP A 88 -2.34 10.89 18.94
CA ASP A 88 -1.30 9.91 19.18
C ASP A 88 -0.17 10.03 18.14
N PRO A 89 1.02 10.53 18.54
CA PRO A 89 2.19 10.61 17.66
C PRO A 89 2.62 9.25 17.06
N LEU A 90 2.40 8.14 17.75
CA LEU A 90 2.71 6.80 17.25
C LEU A 90 1.68 6.33 16.22
N ALA A 91 0.41 6.74 16.36
CA ALA A 91 -0.59 6.52 15.32
C ALA A 91 -0.22 7.30 14.05
N VAL A 92 0.23 8.55 14.20
CA VAL A 92 0.75 9.37 13.09
C VAL A 92 1.97 8.70 12.44
N GLU A 93 2.98 8.30 13.22
CA GLU A 93 4.17 7.59 12.73
C GLU A 93 3.78 6.30 11.99
N THR A 94 2.80 5.55 12.50
CA THR A 94 2.30 4.34 11.86
C THR A 94 1.77 4.60 10.46
N LEU A 95 0.91 5.61 10.27
CA LEU A 95 0.38 5.93 8.94
C LEU A 95 1.44 6.50 8.00
N GLN A 96 2.43 7.22 8.52
CA GLN A 96 3.58 7.68 7.75
C GLN A 96 4.43 6.51 7.24
N VAL A 97 4.77 5.56 8.12
CA VAL A 97 5.52 4.34 7.75
C VAL A 97 4.71 3.48 6.78
N PHE A 98 3.40 3.34 7.00
CA PHE A 98 2.51 2.65 6.07
C PHE A 98 2.55 3.27 4.66
N CYS A 99 2.41 4.60 4.55
CA CYS A 99 2.40 5.28 3.25
C CYS A 99 3.78 5.22 2.57
N ALA A 100 4.86 5.31 3.34
CA ALA A 100 6.23 5.10 2.88
C ALA A 100 6.44 3.70 2.29
N TRP A 101 6.01 2.64 2.98
CA TRP A 101 6.10 1.27 2.47
C TRP A 101 5.20 1.04 1.25
N LEU A 102 3.99 1.61 1.24
CA LEU A 102 3.09 1.52 0.11
C LEU A 102 3.70 2.17 -1.15
N GLY A 103 4.38 3.31 -0.98
CA GLY A 103 5.15 3.96 -2.04
C GLY A 103 6.26 3.05 -2.56
N SER A 104 6.99 2.40 -1.64
CA SER A 104 8.06 1.46 -2.00
C SER A 104 7.53 0.31 -2.86
N LEU A 105 6.45 -0.34 -2.44
CA LEU A 105 5.80 -1.43 -3.17
C LEU A 105 5.24 -0.97 -4.52
N ALA A 106 4.58 0.19 -4.57
CA ALA A 106 4.06 0.74 -5.82
C ALA A 106 5.20 1.02 -6.83
N GLY A 107 6.34 1.51 -6.35
CA GLY A 107 7.53 1.70 -7.17
C GLY A 107 8.11 0.37 -7.67
N ASP A 108 8.20 -0.64 -6.81
CA ASP A 108 8.67 -1.99 -7.18
C ASP A 108 7.77 -2.62 -8.24
N ALA A 109 6.46 -2.52 -8.05
CA ALA A 109 5.47 -2.99 -9.03
C ALA A 109 5.63 -2.26 -10.36
N ALA A 110 5.79 -0.94 -10.34
CA ALA A 110 5.93 -0.14 -11.56
C ALA A 110 7.18 -0.51 -12.37
N ILE A 111 8.34 -0.67 -11.72
CA ILE A 111 9.57 -1.06 -12.42
C ILE A 111 9.55 -2.51 -12.90
N ALA A 112 8.96 -3.43 -12.13
CA ALA A 112 8.93 -4.84 -12.47
C ALA A 112 8.16 -5.11 -13.78
N VAL A 113 7.18 -4.26 -14.10
CA VAL A 113 6.28 -4.46 -15.24
C VAL A 113 6.39 -3.35 -16.29
N GLY A 114 7.26 -2.35 -16.08
CA GLY A 114 7.38 -1.18 -16.95
C GLY A 114 6.10 -0.36 -17.03
N ALA A 115 5.43 -0.15 -15.90
CA ALA A 115 4.13 0.52 -15.86
C ALA A 115 4.23 1.99 -16.32
N ARG A 116 3.27 2.41 -17.14
CA ARG A 116 3.13 3.82 -17.58
C ARG A 116 2.32 4.68 -16.63
N SER A 117 1.63 4.07 -15.68
CA SER A 117 0.80 4.73 -14.66
C SER A 117 0.48 3.73 -13.56
N VAL A 118 0.33 4.21 -12.34
CA VAL A 118 -0.11 3.41 -11.19
C VAL A 118 -1.44 3.95 -10.67
N TYR A 119 -2.37 3.04 -10.36
CA TYR A 119 -3.65 3.36 -9.76
C TYR A 119 -3.75 2.72 -8.37
N LEU A 120 -3.85 3.54 -7.33
CA LEU A 120 -4.14 3.08 -5.98
C LEU A 120 -5.65 2.93 -5.84
N ALA A 121 -6.10 1.68 -5.74
CA ALA A 121 -7.49 1.32 -5.54
C ALA A 121 -7.68 0.60 -4.20
N GLY A 122 -8.88 0.70 -3.63
CA GLY A 122 -9.27 0.01 -2.40
C GLY A 122 -9.49 0.94 -1.22
N GLY A 123 -10.31 0.47 -0.27
CA GLY A 123 -10.87 1.29 0.80
C GLY A 123 -9.83 1.98 1.68
N ILE A 124 -8.73 1.29 2.04
CA ILE A 124 -7.73 1.87 2.94
C ILE A 124 -7.09 3.15 2.37
N SER A 125 -6.89 3.22 1.04
CA SER A 125 -6.32 4.42 0.40
C SER A 125 -7.23 5.65 0.52
N ALA A 126 -8.54 5.45 0.69
CA ALA A 126 -9.47 6.53 1.00
C ALA A 126 -9.31 7.01 2.45
N HIS A 127 -9.08 6.09 3.39
CA HIS A 127 -8.91 6.41 4.80
C HIS A 127 -7.55 7.04 5.14
N VAL A 128 -6.52 6.85 4.31
CA VAL A 128 -5.18 7.41 4.56
C VAL A 128 -4.79 8.53 3.58
N GLN A 129 -5.75 9.14 2.88
CA GLN A 129 -5.49 10.10 1.80
C GLN A 129 -4.58 11.27 2.20
N ASP A 130 -4.76 11.83 3.41
CA ASP A 130 -3.98 12.98 3.87
C ASP A 130 -2.51 12.58 4.14
N PHE A 131 -2.29 11.32 4.54
CA PHE A 131 -0.96 10.75 4.73
C PHE A 131 -0.31 10.34 3.42
N LEU A 132 -1.08 9.95 2.40
CA LEU A 132 -0.53 9.73 1.05
C LEU A 132 0.00 11.03 0.43
N ALA A 133 -0.62 12.16 0.79
CA ALA A 133 -0.25 13.49 0.33
C ALA A 133 0.93 14.13 1.10
N ASP A 134 1.43 13.49 2.16
CA ASP A 134 2.48 14.03 3.05
C ASP A 134 3.89 14.05 2.41
N GLY A 135 4.04 13.44 1.24
CA GLY A 135 5.29 13.36 0.48
C GLY A 135 6.06 12.05 0.65
N ARG A 136 5.92 11.32 1.75
CA ARG A 136 6.68 10.09 2.03
C ARG A 136 6.36 8.97 1.07
N PHE A 137 5.08 8.83 0.68
CA PHE A 137 4.69 7.90 -0.39
C PHE A 137 5.49 8.18 -1.67
N ARG A 138 5.53 9.45 -2.11
CA ARG A 138 6.20 9.85 -3.36
C ARG A 138 7.71 9.67 -3.26
N GLU A 139 8.31 10.06 -2.15
CA GLU A 139 9.74 9.88 -1.89
C GLU A 139 10.12 8.40 -2.06
N ARG A 140 9.35 7.51 -1.45
CA ARG A 140 9.62 6.06 -1.47
C ARG A 140 9.28 5.40 -2.79
N PHE A 141 8.25 5.86 -3.48
CA PHE A 141 7.96 5.47 -4.86
C PHE A 141 9.15 5.77 -5.78
N LEU A 142 9.73 6.97 -5.66
CA LEU A 142 10.86 7.41 -6.49
C LEU A 142 12.20 6.80 -6.08
N ASN A 143 12.33 6.23 -4.87
CA ASN A 143 13.58 5.68 -4.36
C ASN A 143 13.93 4.31 -5.00
N LYS A 144 14.27 4.32 -6.30
CA LYS A 144 14.66 3.14 -7.09
C LYS A 144 16.00 3.32 -7.81
N GLY A 145 16.90 4.10 -7.21
CA GLY A 145 18.26 4.32 -7.72
C GLY A 145 18.26 4.89 -9.14
N VAL A 146 18.92 4.19 -10.07
CA VAL A 146 19.01 4.62 -11.48
C VAL A 146 17.65 4.73 -12.19
N LEU A 147 16.60 4.12 -11.64
CA LEU A 147 15.24 4.18 -12.18
C LEU A 147 14.40 5.34 -11.63
N THR A 148 14.95 6.17 -10.74
CA THR A 148 14.24 7.34 -10.18
C THR A 148 13.70 8.26 -11.28
N ASP A 149 14.51 8.57 -12.31
CA ASP A 149 14.11 9.48 -13.39
C ASP A 149 13.01 8.89 -14.29
N VAL A 150 12.99 7.55 -14.43
CA VAL A 150 11.90 6.84 -15.12
C VAL A 150 10.62 6.99 -14.32
N LEU A 151 10.66 6.72 -13.01
CA LEU A 151 9.46 6.79 -12.16
C LEU A 151 8.93 8.21 -11.96
N ARG A 152 9.75 9.26 -12.12
CA ARG A 152 9.24 10.64 -12.13
C ARG A 152 8.21 10.90 -13.23
N GLN A 153 8.27 10.12 -14.31
CA GLN A 153 7.35 10.21 -15.45
C GLN A 153 6.12 9.32 -15.31
N VAL A 154 6.08 8.45 -14.28
CA VAL A 154 4.96 7.54 -14.03
C VAL A 154 3.97 8.22 -13.08
N PRO A 155 2.80 8.66 -13.54
CA PRO A 155 1.80 9.24 -12.66
C PRO A 155 1.21 8.17 -11.74
N VAL A 156 0.90 8.58 -10.50
CA VAL A 156 0.19 7.79 -9.52
C VAL A 156 -1.16 8.46 -9.25
N TRP A 157 -2.23 7.71 -9.45
CA TRP A 157 -3.60 8.18 -9.25
C TRP A 157 -4.24 7.40 -8.11
N ARG A 158 -4.91 8.09 -7.19
CA ARG A 158 -5.85 7.44 -6.26
C ARG A 158 -7.22 7.40 -6.92
N VAL A 159 -7.86 6.24 -6.94
CA VAL A 159 -9.21 6.13 -7.52
C VAL A 159 -10.27 6.28 -6.44
N GLU A 160 -11.17 7.24 -6.60
CA GLU A 160 -12.13 7.66 -5.57
C GLU A 160 -13.47 6.93 -5.63
N HIS A 161 -13.65 6.03 -6.60
CA HIS A 161 -14.96 5.42 -6.88
C HIS A 161 -15.14 4.10 -6.12
N GLY A 162 -16.06 4.07 -5.14
CA GLY A 162 -16.30 2.90 -4.29
C GLY A 162 -16.90 1.67 -4.99
N GLN A 163 -17.26 1.77 -6.27
CA GLN A 163 -17.96 0.71 -7.02
C GLN A 163 -17.15 0.15 -8.20
N LEU A 164 -15.85 0.46 -8.32
CA LEU A 164 -15.03 0.01 -9.46
C LEU A 164 -15.04 -1.50 -9.66
N GLY A 165 -15.07 -2.29 -8.58
CA GLY A 165 -15.16 -3.75 -8.66
C GLY A 165 -16.45 -4.21 -9.35
N VAL A 166 -17.59 -3.64 -8.94
CA VAL A 166 -18.91 -3.96 -9.52
C VAL A 166 -19.04 -3.46 -10.94
N LEU A 167 -18.59 -2.23 -11.22
CA LEU A 167 -18.58 -1.66 -12.57
C LEU A 167 -17.67 -2.48 -13.51
N GLY A 168 -16.48 -2.87 -13.04
CA GLY A 168 -15.57 -3.72 -13.79
C GLY A 168 -16.17 -5.08 -14.10
N ALA A 169 -16.86 -5.71 -13.14
CA ALA A 169 -17.57 -6.97 -13.35
C ALA A 169 -18.71 -6.83 -14.38
N ALA A 170 -19.49 -5.74 -14.32
CA ALA A 170 -20.56 -5.47 -15.26
C ALA A 170 -20.03 -5.27 -16.70
N VAL A 171 -18.98 -4.46 -16.88
CA VAL A 171 -18.32 -4.25 -18.18
C VAL A 171 -17.72 -5.55 -18.72
N TRP A 172 -17.07 -6.34 -17.86
CA TRP A 172 -16.50 -7.63 -18.23
C TRP A 172 -17.57 -8.63 -18.70
N HIS A 173 -18.72 -8.65 -18.02
CA HIS A 173 -19.86 -9.50 -18.39
C HIS A 173 -20.49 -9.04 -19.71
N ALA A 174 -20.75 -7.74 -19.88
CA ALA A 174 -21.31 -7.18 -21.10
C ALA A 174 -20.43 -7.45 -22.33
N ALA A 175 -19.11 -7.43 -22.18
CA ALA A 175 -18.18 -7.74 -23.28
C ALA A 175 -18.16 -9.22 -23.70
N ARG A 176 -18.73 -10.13 -22.90
CA ARG A 176 -18.74 -11.59 -23.14
C ARG A 176 -20.10 -12.16 -23.49
N THR A 177 -21.16 -11.38 -23.30
CA THR A 177 -22.53 -11.78 -23.61
C THR A 177 -23.06 -10.84 -24.70
N PRO A 178 -22.83 -11.16 -26.00
CA PRO A 178 -23.42 -10.36 -27.07
C PRO A 178 -24.95 -10.46 -26.99
N ALA A 179 -25.63 -9.37 -27.34
CA ALA A 179 -27.09 -9.28 -27.41
C ALA A 179 -27.68 -10.25 -28.44
#